data_AF-A0A3D8MW94-F1
#
_entry.id   AF-A0A3D8MW94-F1
#
_cell.length_a   1.000
_cell.length_b   1.000
_cell.length_c   1.000
_cell.angle_alpha   90.00
_cell.angle_beta   90.00
_cell.angle_gamma   90.00
#
_symmetry.space_group_name_H-M   'P 1'
#
loop_
_entity.id
_entity.type
_entity.pdbx_description
1 polymer ?
#
loop_
_entity_poly.entity_id
_entity_poly.type
_entity_poly.pdbx_seq_one_letter_code
_entity_poly.pdbx_strand_id
1 'polypeptide(L)'
;MKFTYDLETFDAFDNVETMVGVSVFENPHLEVMETLDSLTHLEHGANFEDNPKLVDLRALANVRQIGEVGGRHSPGLKLRNNMSLTSMAGLESVEVIGGQLLLADQHNIESMEGLDSLQEVEYFVILNAEYPDDRVKLNSLAGLENLRRIHKAITIENAPNLRRCEVEALIAQLEERPAVINLVGLSDEPCD
;
A
#
# COMPACT_ATOMS: atom_id res chain seq x y z
N MET A 1 -4.32 12.32 -11.76
CA MET A 1 -5.64 12.20 -12.41
C MET A 1 -6.65 11.75 -11.37
N LYS A 2 -7.93 12.12 -11.52
CA LYS A 2 -8.97 11.90 -10.53
C LYS A 2 -10.15 11.17 -11.20
N PHE A 3 -10.41 9.92 -10.84
CA PHE A 3 -11.48 9.08 -11.39
C PHE A 3 -12.57 8.83 -10.33
N THR A 4 -13.83 9.02 -10.72
CA THR A 4 -14.98 9.02 -9.79
C THR A 4 -16.25 8.47 -10.42
N TYR A 5 -17.04 7.78 -9.60
CA TYR A 5 -18.45 7.42 -9.80
C TYR A 5 -18.83 6.56 -11.02
N ASP A 6 -18.04 6.44 -12.08
CA ASP A 6 -18.47 5.78 -13.34
C ASP A 6 -17.32 5.14 -14.16
N LEU A 7 -16.18 4.77 -13.56
CA LEU A 7 -15.12 4.10 -14.31
C LEU A 7 -15.41 2.61 -14.49
N GLU A 8 -15.72 2.17 -15.72
CA GLU A 8 -15.81 0.74 -16.08
C GLU A 8 -14.53 0.23 -16.76
N THR A 9 -13.92 1.02 -17.65
CA THR A 9 -12.65 0.71 -18.35
C THR A 9 -11.87 2.00 -18.63
N PHE A 10 -10.54 1.93 -18.73
CA PHE A 10 -9.69 3.10 -19.02
C PHE A 10 -8.47 2.74 -19.89
N ASP A 11 -8.40 3.25 -21.12
CA ASP A 11 -7.39 2.88 -22.14
C ASP A 11 -6.85 4.11 -22.87
N ALA A 12 -6.04 4.96 -22.21
CA ALA A 12 -5.65 6.27 -22.78
C ALA A 12 -4.16 6.62 -22.72
N PHE A 13 -3.28 5.76 -22.16
CA PHE A 13 -1.92 6.17 -21.76
C PHE A 13 -0.78 5.23 -22.15
N ASP A 14 -0.87 4.58 -23.31
CA ASP A 14 0.15 3.63 -23.79
C ASP A 14 1.57 4.17 -23.86
N ASN A 15 1.78 5.50 -23.82
CA ASN A 15 3.10 6.15 -23.93
C ASN A 15 3.44 7.10 -22.78
N VAL A 16 2.71 7.07 -21.67
CA VAL A 16 2.97 7.98 -20.54
C VAL A 16 3.90 7.30 -19.54
N GLU A 17 5.18 7.69 -19.53
CA GLU A 17 6.18 7.14 -18.61
C GLU A 17 6.07 7.69 -17.19
N THR A 18 5.65 8.96 -17.06
CA THR A 18 5.52 9.66 -15.79
C THR A 18 4.17 10.34 -15.69
N MET A 19 3.53 10.21 -14.54
CA MET A 19 2.31 10.95 -14.19
C MET A 19 2.48 11.66 -12.85
N VAL A 20 1.77 12.78 -12.68
CA VAL A 20 1.71 13.44 -11.37
C VAL A 20 1.13 12.50 -10.31
N GLY A 21 0.11 11.71 -10.64
CA GLY A 21 -0.47 10.77 -9.70
C GLY A 21 -1.71 10.08 -10.25
N VAL A 22 -2.10 8.98 -9.63
CA VAL A 22 -3.32 8.24 -9.92
C VAL A 22 -4.24 8.33 -8.70
N SER A 23 -5.50 8.68 -8.89
CA SER A 23 -6.48 8.73 -7.80
C SER A 23 -7.81 8.20 -8.28
N VAL A 24 -8.24 7.11 -7.68
CA VAL A 24 -9.42 6.33 -8.04
C VAL A 24 -10.25 6.19 -6.78
N PHE A 25 -11.39 6.88 -6.73
CA PHE A 25 -12.24 6.81 -5.55
C PHE A 25 -13.72 6.69 -5.86
N GLU A 26 -14.42 6.01 -4.95
CA GLU A 26 -15.87 5.84 -4.98
C GLU A 26 -16.36 5.27 -6.32
N ASN A 27 -15.73 4.19 -6.79
CA ASN A 27 -16.16 3.43 -7.97
C ASN A 27 -16.73 2.06 -7.54
N PRO A 28 -18.06 1.96 -7.27
CA PRO A 28 -18.67 0.73 -6.73
C PRO A 28 -18.69 -0.44 -7.72
N HIS A 29 -18.46 -0.18 -9.00
CA HIS A 29 -18.50 -1.17 -10.08
C HIS A 29 -17.13 -1.51 -10.66
N LEU A 30 -16.08 -0.75 -10.32
CA LEU A 30 -14.73 -0.96 -10.87
C LEU A 30 -14.14 -2.26 -10.31
N GLU A 31 -13.95 -3.25 -11.17
CA GLU A 31 -13.35 -4.55 -10.82
C GLU A 31 -11.87 -4.59 -11.17
N VAL A 32 -11.50 -4.09 -12.35
CA VAL A 32 -10.13 -4.11 -12.88
C VAL A 32 -9.84 -2.76 -13.54
N MET A 33 -8.58 -2.34 -13.45
CA MET A 33 -8.04 -1.26 -14.29
C MET A 33 -7.07 -1.85 -15.30
N GLU A 34 -7.14 -1.39 -16.55
CA GLU A 34 -6.19 -1.78 -17.58
C GLU A 34 -4.76 -1.38 -17.18
N THR A 35 -3.79 -2.15 -17.69
CA THR A 35 -2.38 -1.93 -17.39
C THR A 35 -1.91 -0.61 -18.00
N LEU A 36 -1.19 0.20 -17.22
CA LEU A 36 -0.53 1.40 -17.74
C LEU A 36 0.89 1.02 -18.14
N ASP A 37 1.03 0.32 -19.27
CA ASP A 37 2.24 -0.43 -19.62
C ASP A 37 3.52 0.41 -19.64
N SER A 38 3.44 1.68 -20.06
CA SER A 38 4.60 2.57 -20.09
C SER A 38 4.88 3.29 -18.78
N LEU A 39 3.93 3.32 -17.84
CA LEU A 39 4.03 4.10 -16.62
C LEU A 39 5.04 3.49 -15.66
N THR A 40 6.10 4.24 -15.37
CA THR A 40 7.19 3.81 -14.47
C THR A 40 7.30 4.69 -13.23
N HIS A 41 6.83 5.93 -13.27
CA HIS A 41 6.99 6.89 -12.17
C HIS A 41 5.69 7.67 -11.89
N LEU A 42 5.34 7.78 -10.61
CA LEU A 42 4.29 8.65 -10.10
C LEU A 42 4.90 9.74 -9.22
N GLU A 43 4.80 11.01 -9.61
CA GLU A 43 5.49 12.10 -8.89
C GLU A 43 4.92 12.36 -7.49
N HIS A 44 3.60 12.25 -7.33
CA HIS A 44 2.90 12.56 -6.08
C HIS A 44 2.20 11.36 -5.46
N GLY A 45 1.81 10.32 -6.21
CA GLY A 45 1.23 9.15 -5.55
C GLY A 45 0.13 8.42 -6.29
N ALA A 46 -0.33 7.36 -5.64
CA ALA A 46 -1.43 6.52 -6.03
C ALA A 46 -2.43 6.42 -4.87
N ASN A 47 -3.69 6.81 -5.09
CA ASN A 47 -4.77 6.70 -4.11
C ASN A 47 -5.89 5.82 -4.67
N PHE A 48 -6.23 4.75 -3.97
CA PHE A 48 -7.38 3.89 -4.25
C PHE A 48 -8.25 3.84 -3.01
N GLU A 49 -9.43 4.43 -3.09
CA GLU A 49 -10.30 4.62 -1.93
C GLU A 49 -11.75 4.29 -2.27
N ASP A 50 -12.42 3.46 -1.47
CA ASP A 50 -13.83 3.13 -1.66
C ASP A 50 -14.14 2.51 -3.05
N ASN A 51 -13.29 1.59 -3.52
CA ASN A 51 -13.54 0.78 -4.72
C ASN A 51 -13.79 -0.67 -4.29
N PRO A 52 -15.00 -1.00 -3.81
CA PRO A 52 -15.29 -2.26 -3.11
C PRO A 52 -15.10 -3.51 -3.96
N LYS A 53 -15.07 -3.36 -5.28
CA LYS A 53 -14.95 -4.43 -6.26
C LYS A 53 -13.56 -4.57 -6.89
N LEU A 54 -12.66 -3.61 -6.67
CA LEU A 54 -11.32 -3.63 -7.25
C LEU A 54 -10.56 -4.84 -6.71
N VAL A 55 -10.06 -5.70 -7.60
CA VAL A 55 -9.44 -6.98 -7.20
C VAL A 55 -7.91 -6.97 -7.18
N ASP A 56 -7.28 -6.03 -7.90
CA ASP A 56 -5.82 -5.90 -7.98
C ASP A 56 -5.39 -4.47 -8.35
N LEU A 57 -4.07 -4.26 -8.41
CA LEU A 57 -3.44 -3.01 -8.78
C LEU A 57 -2.61 -3.16 -10.05
N ARG A 58 -2.97 -4.07 -10.97
CA ARG A 58 -2.21 -4.37 -12.20
C ARG A 58 -1.94 -3.14 -13.07
N ALA A 59 -2.78 -2.12 -12.95
CA ALA A 59 -2.57 -0.81 -13.57
C ALA A 59 -1.19 -0.19 -13.23
N LEU A 60 -0.56 -0.62 -12.15
CA LEU A 60 0.73 -0.13 -11.66
C LEU A 60 1.88 -1.12 -11.86
N ALA A 61 1.70 -2.21 -12.62
CA ALA A 61 2.67 -3.32 -12.71
C ALA A 61 4.10 -2.91 -13.11
N ASN A 62 4.24 -1.82 -13.88
CA ASN A 62 5.54 -1.30 -14.33
C ASN A 62 6.03 -0.09 -13.52
N VAL A 63 5.26 0.37 -12.53
CA VAL A 63 5.65 1.49 -11.68
C VAL A 63 6.76 1.05 -10.74
N ARG A 64 7.86 1.80 -10.75
CA ARG A 64 9.02 1.58 -9.88
C ARG A 64 9.09 2.57 -8.73
N GLN A 65 8.54 3.77 -8.93
CA GLN A 65 8.62 4.82 -7.93
C GLN A 65 7.30 5.57 -7.78
N ILE A 66 6.87 5.70 -6.53
CA ILE A 66 5.67 6.45 -6.12
C ILE A 66 6.08 7.55 -5.15
N GLY A 67 6.22 8.77 -5.65
CA GLY A 67 6.70 9.91 -4.88
C GLY A 67 8.21 9.99 -4.79
N GLU A 68 8.69 11.10 -4.24
CA GLU A 68 10.10 11.34 -3.92
C GLU A 68 10.29 11.42 -2.40
N VAL A 69 11.23 10.65 -1.86
CA VAL A 69 11.62 10.71 -0.44
C VAL A 69 12.10 12.12 -0.11
N GLY A 70 11.60 12.71 0.97
CA GLY A 70 11.90 14.09 1.36
C GLY A 70 11.23 15.14 0.48
N GLY A 71 10.29 14.72 -0.39
CA GLY A 71 9.56 15.61 -1.28
C GLY A 71 8.75 16.67 -0.55
N ARG A 72 8.41 17.75 -1.27
CA ARG A 72 7.61 18.88 -0.73
C ARG A 72 6.15 18.53 -0.45
N HIS A 73 5.66 17.43 -1.02
CA HIS A 73 4.31 16.94 -0.82
C HIS A 73 4.34 15.79 0.18
N SER A 74 3.18 15.31 0.62
CA SER A 74 3.07 14.02 1.32
C SER A 74 2.64 12.96 0.30
N PRO A 75 3.52 12.55 -0.63
CA PRO A 75 3.16 11.59 -1.65
C PRO A 75 2.93 10.21 -1.02
N GLY A 76 2.50 9.24 -1.83
CA GLY A 76 2.48 7.87 -1.36
C GLY A 76 1.51 6.96 -2.08
N LEU A 77 1.50 5.71 -1.64
CA LEU A 77 0.50 4.72 -2.02
C LEU A 77 -0.52 4.61 -0.89
N LYS A 78 -1.76 4.95 -1.18
CA LYS A 78 -2.86 4.93 -0.22
C LYS A 78 -3.94 3.99 -0.70
N LEU A 79 -4.21 2.97 0.09
CA LEU A 79 -5.28 2.00 -0.13
C LEU A 79 -6.25 2.12 1.03
N ARG A 80 -7.50 2.51 0.76
CA ARG A 80 -8.56 2.59 1.77
C ARG A 80 -9.84 1.91 1.30
N ASN A 81 -10.40 1.05 2.15
CA ASN A 81 -11.72 0.44 1.93
C ASN A 81 -11.92 -0.19 0.52
N ASN A 82 -10.91 -0.91 0.02
CA ASN A 82 -11.01 -1.66 -1.25
C ASN A 82 -11.30 -3.13 -0.91
N MET A 83 -12.57 -3.41 -0.64
CA MET A 83 -12.96 -4.66 0.03
C MET A 83 -12.60 -5.93 -0.76
N SER A 84 -12.52 -5.90 -2.09
CA SER A 84 -12.18 -7.09 -2.91
C SER A 84 -10.70 -7.24 -3.21
N LEU A 85 -9.85 -6.29 -2.79
CA LEU A 85 -8.41 -6.36 -2.98
C LEU A 85 -7.84 -7.38 -2.01
N THR A 86 -7.19 -8.42 -2.54
CA THR A 86 -6.69 -9.57 -1.77
C THR A 86 -5.17 -9.59 -1.61
N SER A 87 -4.45 -8.85 -2.44
CA SER A 87 -2.99 -8.78 -2.46
C SER A 87 -2.53 -7.43 -3.00
N MET A 88 -1.21 -7.21 -2.98
CA MET A 88 -0.57 -6.08 -3.66
C MET A 88 -0.18 -6.41 -5.10
N ALA A 89 -0.82 -7.42 -5.72
CA ALA A 89 -0.53 -7.82 -7.09
C ALA A 89 -0.62 -6.63 -8.05
N GLY A 90 0.40 -6.47 -8.88
CA GLY A 90 0.63 -5.28 -9.70
C GLY A 90 1.55 -4.23 -9.09
N LEU A 91 2.13 -4.46 -7.90
CA LEU A 91 3.13 -3.58 -7.28
C LEU A 91 4.53 -4.18 -7.23
N GLU A 92 4.76 -5.31 -7.90
CA GLU A 92 5.98 -6.13 -7.78
C GLU A 92 7.24 -5.38 -8.22
N SER A 93 7.08 -4.34 -9.05
CA SER A 93 8.16 -3.50 -9.54
C SER A 93 8.44 -2.28 -8.65
N VAL A 94 7.60 -1.97 -7.66
CA VAL A 94 7.72 -0.75 -6.86
C VAL A 94 8.90 -0.89 -5.89
N GLU A 95 9.94 -0.09 -6.12
CA GLU A 95 11.16 -0.05 -5.31
C GLU A 95 11.09 1.03 -4.23
N VAL A 96 10.43 2.16 -4.53
CA VAL A 96 10.40 3.34 -3.63
C VAL A 96 8.99 3.91 -3.52
N ILE A 97 8.54 4.12 -2.29
CA ILE A 97 7.37 4.97 -1.97
C ILE A 97 7.87 6.18 -1.17
N GLY A 98 8.06 7.31 -1.86
CA GLY A 98 8.64 8.54 -1.30
C GLY A 98 7.81 9.26 -0.24
N GLY A 99 6.78 8.62 0.30
CA GLY A 99 5.95 9.16 1.36
C GLY A 99 5.24 8.06 2.11
N GLN A 100 3.91 8.13 2.19
CA GLN A 100 3.12 7.19 2.99
C GLN A 100 2.75 5.95 2.17
N LEU A 101 3.17 4.77 2.63
CA LEU A 101 2.48 3.52 2.35
C LEU A 101 1.37 3.37 3.39
N LEU A 102 0.12 3.61 2.98
CA LEU A 102 -1.05 3.53 3.84
C LEU A 102 -1.95 2.37 3.40
N LEU A 103 -2.20 1.45 4.31
CA LEU A 103 -3.31 0.52 4.24
C LEU A 103 -4.32 0.92 5.32
N ALA A 104 -5.54 1.25 4.92
CA ALA A 104 -6.62 1.53 5.84
C ALA A 104 -7.86 0.71 5.50
N ASP A 105 -8.45 0.08 6.51
CA ASP A 105 -9.71 -0.65 6.40
C ASP A 105 -9.72 -1.63 5.19
N GLN A 106 -8.64 -2.39 5.02
CA GLN A 106 -8.56 -3.43 3.99
C GLN A 106 -9.13 -4.73 4.54
N HIS A 107 -10.13 -5.29 3.86
CA HIS A 107 -10.90 -6.42 4.40
C HIS A 107 -10.40 -7.81 3.99
N ASN A 108 -9.58 -7.91 2.95
CA ASN A 108 -9.18 -9.21 2.37
C ASN A 108 -7.67 -9.33 2.12
N ILE A 109 -6.88 -8.30 2.41
CA ILE A 109 -5.41 -8.38 2.33
C ILE A 109 -4.90 -9.14 3.55
N GLU A 110 -4.19 -10.25 3.31
CA GLU A 110 -3.63 -11.11 4.36
C GLU A 110 -2.12 -10.88 4.59
N SER A 111 -1.39 -10.44 3.55
CA SER A 111 0.04 -10.18 3.55
C SER A 111 0.40 -8.95 2.71
N MET A 112 1.69 -8.65 2.60
CA MET A 112 2.24 -7.60 1.72
C MET A 112 2.78 -8.20 0.40
N GLU A 113 2.41 -9.43 0.06
CA GLU A 113 2.83 -10.11 -1.17
C GLU A 113 2.47 -9.26 -2.39
N GLY A 114 3.46 -9.06 -3.27
CA GLY A 114 3.41 -8.08 -4.35
C GLY A 114 4.23 -6.81 -4.07
N LEU A 115 4.75 -6.60 -2.86
CA LEU A 115 5.71 -5.53 -2.54
C LEU A 115 7.16 -6.02 -2.47
N ASP A 116 7.47 -7.16 -3.08
CA ASP A 116 8.74 -7.87 -2.92
C ASP A 116 9.97 -7.03 -3.33
N SER A 117 9.81 -6.05 -4.22
CA SER A 117 10.90 -5.14 -4.62
C SER A 117 11.03 -3.88 -3.75
N LEU A 118 10.10 -3.63 -2.83
CA LEU A 118 10.03 -2.40 -2.06
C LEU A 118 11.22 -2.28 -1.11
N GLN A 119 12.01 -1.23 -1.27
CA GLN A 119 13.23 -0.99 -0.50
C GLN A 119 13.07 0.15 0.50
N GLU A 120 12.30 1.18 0.15
CA GLU A 120 12.21 2.40 0.96
C GLU A 120 10.80 3.00 1.00
N VAL A 121 10.39 3.40 2.21
CA VAL A 121 9.20 4.23 2.46
C VAL A 121 9.52 5.35 3.44
N GLU A 122 8.80 6.48 3.40
CA GLU A 122 8.93 7.46 4.49
C GLU A 122 8.11 7.08 5.72
N TYR A 123 6.84 6.72 5.50
CA TYR A 123 5.90 6.36 6.54
C TYR A 123 5.25 5.03 6.18
N PHE A 124 5.34 4.06 7.08
CA PHE A 124 4.60 2.81 6.95
C PHE A 124 3.41 2.84 7.91
N VAL A 125 2.20 2.80 7.35
CA VAL A 125 0.99 3.07 8.11
C VAL A 125 -0.09 2.03 7.82
N ILE A 126 -0.54 1.35 8.86
CA ILE A 126 -1.72 0.48 8.84
C ILE A 126 -2.71 1.03 9.87
N LEU A 127 -3.92 1.38 9.44
CA LEU A 127 -4.96 1.95 10.31
C LEU A 127 -6.30 1.30 10.02
N ASN A 128 -6.86 0.55 10.96
CA ASN A 128 -8.21 0.00 10.81
C ASN A 128 -9.15 0.58 11.86
N ALA A 129 -10.44 0.65 11.53
CA ALA A 129 -11.49 0.97 12.48
C ALA A 129 -11.57 -0.08 13.60
N GLU A 130 -11.85 0.36 14.83
CA GLU A 130 -11.87 -0.47 16.05
C GLU A 130 -13.02 -1.50 16.13
N TYR A 131 -13.84 -1.66 15.08
CA TYR A 131 -15.02 -2.55 15.10
C TYR A 131 -15.43 -3.05 13.70
N PRO A 132 -15.89 -4.32 13.55
CA PRO A 132 -15.48 -5.53 14.27
C PRO A 132 -14.15 -6.13 13.73
N ASP A 133 -13.35 -6.72 14.63
CA ASP A 133 -12.00 -7.25 14.36
C ASP A 133 -11.93 -8.32 13.26
N ASP A 134 -13.02 -9.02 12.99
CA ASP A 134 -13.09 -10.12 12.01
C ASP A 134 -12.92 -9.66 10.56
N ARG A 135 -13.01 -8.35 10.32
CA ARG A 135 -12.78 -7.73 9.01
C ARG A 135 -11.32 -7.54 8.68
N VAL A 136 -10.43 -7.43 9.66
CA VAL A 136 -9.01 -7.21 9.41
C VAL A 136 -8.35 -8.55 9.15
N LYS A 137 -7.95 -8.85 7.92
CA LYS A 137 -7.35 -10.15 7.56
C LYS A 137 -5.82 -10.17 7.59
N LEU A 138 -5.19 -8.99 7.60
CA LEU A 138 -3.75 -8.86 7.58
C LEU A 138 -3.14 -9.58 8.79
N ASN A 139 -2.41 -10.65 8.52
CA ASN A 139 -1.81 -11.52 9.52
C ASN A 139 -0.28 -11.64 9.35
N SER A 140 0.25 -11.16 8.22
CA SER A 140 1.68 -11.22 7.92
C SER A 140 2.17 -9.97 7.18
N LEU A 141 3.47 -9.69 7.30
CA LEU A 141 4.24 -8.72 6.53
C LEU A 141 5.11 -9.37 5.45
N ALA A 142 4.90 -10.67 5.15
CA ALA A 142 5.54 -11.34 4.02
C ALA A 142 5.34 -10.54 2.72
N GLY A 143 6.38 -10.44 1.90
CA GLY A 143 6.49 -9.52 0.77
C GLY A 143 7.28 -8.23 1.06
N LEU A 144 7.70 -7.98 2.32
CA LEU A 144 8.56 -6.84 2.69
C LEU A 144 10.01 -7.23 3.00
N GLU A 145 10.49 -8.37 2.49
CA GLU A 145 11.82 -8.91 2.78
C GLU A 145 12.96 -7.98 2.30
N ASN A 146 12.70 -7.17 1.27
CA ASN A 146 13.66 -6.22 0.75
C ASN A 146 13.54 -4.81 1.34
N LEU A 147 12.57 -4.55 2.22
CA LEU A 147 12.40 -3.24 2.83
C LEU A 147 13.57 -2.95 3.77
N ARG A 148 14.38 -1.96 3.41
CA ARG A 148 15.59 -1.55 4.15
C ARG A 148 15.38 -0.30 4.98
N ARG A 149 14.52 0.62 4.53
CA ARG A 149 14.33 1.92 5.19
C ARG A 149 12.87 2.29 5.36
N ILE A 150 12.53 2.67 6.58
CA ILE A 150 11.35 3.45 6.93
C ILE A 150 11.87 4.77 7.52
N HIS A 151 11.93 5.83 6.71
CA HIS A 151 12.70 7.04 7.04
C HIS A 151 12.20 7.78 8.29
N LYS A 152 10.90 7.71 8.58
CA LYS A 152 10.30 8.55 9.64
C LYS A 152 9.56 7.74 10.69
N ALA A 153 8.49 7.04 10.29
CA ALA A 153 7.63 6.38 11.26
C ALA A 153 7.00 5.09 10.76
N ILE A 154 6.79 4.18 11.69
CA ILE A 154 5.88 3.05 11.57
C ILE A 154 4.71 3.23 12.54
N THR A 155 3.50 3.20 12.01
CA THR A 155 2.26 3.29 12.79
C THR A 155 1.35 2.14 12.38
N ILE A 156 1.03 1.25 13.30
CA ILE A 156 0.10 0.15 13.10
C ILE A 156 -0.93 0.22 14.21
N GLU A 157 -2.19 0.43 13.82
CA GLU A 157 -3.32 0.53 14.74
C GLU A 157 -4.42 -0.43 14.29
N ASN A 158 -4.89 -1.23 15.25
CA ASN A 158 -6.00 -2.17 15.10
C ASN A 158 -5.74 -3.21 13.99
N ALA A 159 -4.63 -3.94 14.12
CA ALA A 159 -4.28 -5.07 13.27
C ALA A 159 -4.25 -6.37 14.10
N PRO A 160 -5.42 -6.84 14.61
CA PRO A 160 -5.48 -7.86 15.65
C PRO A 160 -4.96 -9.23 15.22
N ASN A 161 -4.89 -9.50 13.91
CA ASN A 161 -4.33 -10.75 13.37
C ASN A 161 -2.83 -10.66 13.05
N LEU A 162 -2.26 -9.45 12.99
CA LEU A 162 -0.83 -9.26 12.74
C LEU A 162 -0.06 -9.38 14.06
N ARG A 163 0.92 -10.29 14.08
CA ARG A 163 1.74 -10.53 15.27
C ARG A 163 2.72 -9.41 15.53
N ARG A 164 2.79 -8.94 16.77
CA ARG A 164 3.72 -7.88 17.20
C ARG A 164 5.17 -8.23 16.93
N CYS A 165 5.57 -9.47 17.21
CA CYS A 165 6.94 -9.94 16.99
C CYS A 165 7.36 -9.91 15.51
N GLU A 166 6.42 -10.03 14.57
CA GLU A 166 6.69 -9.95 13.13
C GLU A 166 7.02 -8.50 12.73
N VAL A 167 6.30 -7.54 13.30
CA VAL A 167 6.59 -6.11 13.13
C VAL A 167 7.93 -5.75 13.77
N GLU A 168 8.23 -6.28 14.95
CA GLU A 168 9.52 -6.06 15.61
C GLU A 168 10.69 -6.67 14.82
N ALA A 169 10.50 -7.84 14.20
CA ALA A 169 11.47 -8.45 13.30
C ALA A 169 11.70 -7.59 12.05
N LEU A 170 10.64 -7.04 11.44
CA LEU A 170 10.77 -6.07 10.37
C LEU A 170 11.59 -4.86 10.81
N ILE A 171 11.29 -4.26 11.98
CA ILE A 171 12.04 -3.10 12.48
C ILE A 171 13.51 -3.44 12.72
N ALA A 172 13.80 -4.65 13.22
CA ALA A 172 15.16 -5.09 13.52
C ALA A 172 16.02 -5.33 12.26
N GLN A 173 15.41 -5.63 11.11
CA GLN A 173 16.14 -5.80 9.84
C GLN A 173 16.41 -4.49 9.09
N LEU A 174 15.76 -3.38 9.47
CA LEU A 174 15.98 -2.08 8.83
C LEU A 174 17.41 -1.60 9.07
N GLU A 175 17.94 -0.85 8.11
CA GLU A 175 19.28 -0.25 8.22
C GLU A 175 19.36 0.77 9.35
N GLU A 176 18.27 1.51 9.55
CA GLU A 176 18.10 2.47 10.64
C GLU A 176 16.74 2.29 11.30
N ARG A 177 16.73 2.39 12.63
CA ARG A 177 15.49 2.31 13.41
C ARG A 177 14.64 3.56 13.13
N PRO A 178 13.34 3.41 12.81
CA PRO A 178 12.45 4.56 12.60
C PRO A 178 12.35 5.42 13.86
N ALA A 179 12.28 6.73 13.69
CA ALA A 179 12.25 7.69 14.80
C ALA A 179 10.97 7.55 15.65
N VAL A 180 9.85 7.20 15.02
CA VAL A 180 8.56 6.99 15.67
C VAL A 180 8.05 5.58 15.38
N ILE A 181 7.67 4.89 16.45
CA ILE A 181 7.08 3.54 16.40
C ILE A 181 5.82 3.59 17.25
N ASN A 182 4.65 3.40 16.63
CA ASN A 182 3.36 3.32 17.32
C ASN A 182 2.65 2.02 16.93
N LEU A 183 2.56 1.06 17.86
CA LEU A 183 1.99 -0.27 17.61
C LEU A 183 0.89 -0.57 18.62
N VAL A 184 -0.38 -0.42 18.21
CA VAL A 184 -1.57 -0.55 19.04
C VAL A 184 -2.54 -1.58 18.45
N GLY A 185 -3.07 -2.50 19.26
CA GLY A 185 -4.05 -3.48 18.80
C GLY A 185 -3.48 -4.53 17.83
N LEU A 186 -2.28 -5.06 18.11
CA LEU A 186 -1.65 -6.18 17.41
C LEU A 186 -1.79 -7.46 18.24
N SER A 187 -1.67 -8.63 17.59
CA SER A 187 -1.60 -9.92 18.29
C SER A 187 -0.31 -10.06 19.08
N ASP A 188 -0.42 -10.50 20.35
CA ASP A 188 0.71 -10.88 21.19
C ASP A 188 1.01 -12.40 21.11
N GLU A 189 0.44 -13.11 20.14
CA GLU A 189 0.80 -14.50 19.85
C GLU A 189 2.27 -14.63 19.41
N PRO A 190 2.94 -15.73 19.77
CA PRO A 190 4.34 -15.93 19.43
C PRO A 190 4.58 -16.07 17.92
N CYS A 191 5.75 -15.61 17.48
CA CYS A 191 6.31 -15.89 16.17
C CYS A 191 7.16 -17.16 16.30
N ASP A 192 6.55 -18.32 16.06
CA ASP A 192 7.27 -19.61 16.04
C ASP A 192 8.38 -19.67 14.97
#